data_AF-A0A327GTT7-F1
#
_entry.id   AF-A0A327GTT7-F1
#
_cell.length_a   1.000
_cell.length_b   1.000
_cell.length_c   1.000
_cell.angle_alpha   90.00
_cell.angle_beta   90.00
_cell.angle_gamma   90.00
#
_symmetry.space_group_name_H-M   'P 1'
#
loop_
_entity.id
_entity.type
_entity.pdbx_description
1 polymer ?
#
loop_
_entity_poly.entity_id
_entity_poly.type
_entity_poly.pdbx_seq_one_letter_code
_entity_poly.pdbx_strand_id
1 'polypeptide(L)'
;MRELFDPVVNGLAGVLIDLGLDAVEPKSIVGGATDRSHGDIAIPFHKFAGVLRRPPADIAEEAAGKLSPYLDQIAYVSSKSGFVNVTATPKWLSSRLVEFCAHPSFGVEGDSPRKVVVDYSSPNIAKEMHVGHLRSTVIGDSLVRILEAKGNKVIRENHIGDWGTPFGMLIERLEDLDSSGIVPDEALSDLGQFYRDARAQFDSDENFRARARARVVSLQTGDGPTLRRWGQLVDISMSHFQEVYVLLNVLLTEDDVMGESKYDHLLPDVVERLQKKGLLESNDGASVIYPGDWVNRDGDPLPLIIKKRDGGYNYATSDLACIIDRVERLQAEDLVYVVGAEQKQHFEMVFASARKSGLIDSRHTT
;
A
#
# COMPACT_ATOMS: atom_id res chain seq x y z
N MET A 1 26.81 -3.81 -6.59
CA MET A 1 27.18 -2.84 -5.54
C MET A 1 26.82 -3.34 -4.15
N ARG A 2 25.58 -3.77 -3.86
CA ARG A 2 25.27 -4.45 -2.59
C ARG A 2 26.18 -5.67 -2.32
N GLU A 3 26.47 -6.46 -3.34
CA GLU A 3 27.46 -7.57 -3.27
C GLU A 3 28.86 -7.16 -2.79
N LEU A 4 29.24 -5.87 -2.90
CA LEU A 4 30.52 -5.38 -2.39
C LEU A 4 30.44 -5.03 -0.89
N PHE A 5 29.24 -4.76 -0.37
CA PHE A 5 29.06 -4.43 1.04
C PHE A 5 29.40 -5.62 1.92
N ASP A 6 28.97 -6.84 1.58
CA ASP A 6 29.20 -8.02 2.42
C ASP A 6 30.69 -8.34 2.64
N PRO A 7 31.55 -8.45 1.61
CA PRO A 7 32.99 -8.66 1.83
C PRO A 7 33.62 -7.49 2.61
N VAL A 8 33.17 -6.24 2.37
CA VAL A 8 33.65 -5.07 3.11
C VAL A 8 33.24 -5.13 4.59
N VAL A 9 31.98 -5.42 4.88
CA VAL A 9 31.41 -5.55 6.24
C VAL A 9 32.11 -6.66 7.01
N ASN A 10 32.34 -7.81 6.36
CA ASN A 10 33.02 -8.95 6.98
C ASN A 10 34.48 -8.63 7.31
N GLY A 11 35.23 -7.99 6.40
CA GLY A 11 36.60 -7.54 6.68
C GLY A 11 36.65 -6.45 7.75
N LEU A 12 35.71 -5.51 7.69
CA LEU A 12 35.63 -4.37 8.61
C LEU A 12 35.37 -4.80 10.06
N ALA A 13 34.66 -5.92 10.29
CA ALA A 13 34.48 -6.46 11.64
C ALA A 13 35.82 -6.71 12.34
N GLY A 14 36.78 -7.35 11.66
CA GLY A 14 38.12 -7.58 12.20
C GLY A 14 38.90 -6.27 12.39
N VAL A 15 38.80 -5.34 11.45
CA VAL A 15 39.46 -4.02 11.53
C VAL A 15 38.97 -3.20 12.72
N LEU A 16 37.66 -3.23 13.01
CA LEU A 16 37.08 -2.49 14.14
C LEU A 16 37.54 -3.08 15.48
N ILE A 17 37.58 -4.41 15.61
CA ILE A 17 38.11 -5.09 16.80
C ILE A 17 39.57 -4.71 17.04
N ASP A 18 40.40 -4.78 16.00
CA ASP A 18 41.82 -4.41 16.07
C ASP A 18 42.06 -2.96 16.51
N LEU A 19 41.13 -2.05 16.18
CA LEU A 19 41.18 -0.64 16.57
C LEU A 19 40.54 -0.37 17.94
N GLY A 20 40.01 -1.38 18.62
CA GLY A 20 39.30 -1.24 19.90
C GLY A 20 37.92 -0.59 19.78
N LEU A 21 37.25 -0.81 18.65
CA LEU A 21 35.90 -0.31 18.32
C LEU A 21 34.87 -1.44 18.29
N ASP A 22 34.99 -2.43 19.18
CA ASP A 22 34.18 -3.66 19.19
C ASP A 22 32.67 -3.42 19.32
N ALA A 23 32.27 -2.30 19.92
CA ALA A 23 30.87 -1.91 20.08
C ALA A 23 30.23 -1.34 18.80
N VAL A 24 31.01 -1.09 17.75
CA VAL A 24 30.52 -0.53 16.49
C VAL A 24 30.09 -1.66 15.56
N GLU A 25 28.81 -1.71 15.21
CA GLU A 25 28.34 -2.65 14.19
C GLU A 25 28.87 -2.25 12.79
N PRO A 26 29.60 -3.11 12.07
CA PRO A 26 30.22 -2.73 10.80
C PRO A 26 29.21 -2.24 9.76
N LYS A 27 28.03 -2.87 9.68
CA LYS A 27 26.94 -2.46 8.76
C LYS A 27 26.44 -1.04 9.01
N SER A 28 26.57 -0.52 10.24
CA SER A 28 26.07 0.82 10.59
C SER A 28 26.91 1.96 10.01
N ILE A 29 28.14 1.68 9.58
CA ILE A 29 29.09 2.69 9.08
C ILE A 29 29.51 2.50 7.63
N VAL A 30 29.12 1.41 6.97
CA VAL A 30 29.37 1.19 5.54
C VAL A 30 28.26 1.83 4.73
N GLY A 31 28.63 2.75 3.82
CA GLY A 31 27.70 3.42 2.92
C GLY A 31 28.29 3.61 1.54
N GLY A 32 27.42 3.79 0.54
CA GLY A 32 27.86 4.14 -0.81
C GLY A 32 28.54 5.51 -0.81
N ALA A 33 29.59 5.68 -1.60
CA ALA A 33 30.27 6.97 -1.70
C ALA A 33 29.32 8.01 -2.34
N THR A 34 29.16 9.17 -1.71
CA THR A 34 28.36 10.28 -2.28
C THR A 34 29.01 10.85 -3.53
N ASP A 35 30.34 10.97 -3.52
CA ASP A 35 31.16 11.33 -4.67
C ASP A 35 31.81 10.07 -5.24
N ARG A 36 31.41 9.69 -6.47
CA ARG A 36 31.92 8.48 -7.13
C ARG A 36 33.41 8.54 -7.46
N SER A 37 34.02 9.73 -7.47
CA SER A 37 35.48 9.85 -7.62
C SER A 37 36.24 9.33 -6.40
N HIS A 38 35.57 9.22 -5.24
CA HIS A 38 36.14 8.64 -4.03
C HIS A 38 35.96 7.12 -3.95
N GLY A 39 35.21 6.49 -4.86
CA GLY A 39 35.05 5.04 -4.94
C GLY A 39 33.60 4.59 -4.93
N ASP A 40 33.41 3.30 -4.69
CA ASP A 40 32.12 2.62 -4.64
C ASP A 40 31.47 2.71 -3.25
N ILE A 41 32.29 2.61 -2.21
CA ILE A 41 31.93 2.66 -0.79
C ILE A 41 32.84 3.66 -0.08
N ALA A 42 32.27 4.41 0.87
CA ALA A 42 33.01 5.32 1.75
C ALA A 42 32.65 5.06 3.21
N ILE A 43 33.65 4.84 4.06
CA ILE A 43 33.51 4.48 5.47
C ILE A 43 34.07 5.64 6.34
N PRO A 44 33.26 6.29 7.17
CA PRO A 44 33.61 7.54 7.85
C PRO A 44 34.41 7.33 9.15
N PHE A 45 35.66 6.91 9.04
CA PHE A 45 36.53 6.68 10.21
C PHE A 45 36.86 7.95 11.02
N HIS A 46 36.72 9.15 10.45
CA HIS A 46 36.91 10.42 11.14
C HIS A 46 36.01 10.57 12.39
N LYS A 47 34.86 9.88 12.43
CA LYS A 47 33.94 9.88 13.59
C LYS A 47 34.58 9.29 14.85
N PHE A 48 35.60 8.44 14.71
CA PHE A 48 36.26 7.78 15.82
C PHE A 48 37.46 8.55 16.38
N ALA A 49 37.81 9.70 15.81
CA ALA A 49 38.96 10.49 16.26
C ALA A 49 38.87 10.90 17.73
N GLY A 50 37.66 11.22 18.23
CA GLY A 50 37.44 11.54 19.64
C GLY A 50 37.61 10.34 20.59
N VAL A 51 37.20 9.15 20.14
CA VAL A 51 37.29 7.91 20.91
C VAL A 51 38.73 7.40 20.95
N LEU A 52 39.39 7.36 19.79
CA LEU A 52 40.76 6.85 19.63
C LEU A 52 41.84 7.88 19.98
N ARG A 53 41.46 9.16 20.15
CA ARG A 53 42.37 10.29 20.43
C ARG A 53 43.54 10.38 19.44
N ARG A 54 43.28 10.08 18.17
CA ARG A 54 44.24 10.09 17.07
C ARG A 54 43.74 10.95 15.91
N PRO A 55 44.65 11.50 15.07
CA PRO A 55 44.24 12.24 13.88
C PRO A 55 43.34 11.38 12.96
N PRO A 56 42.25 11.93 12.41
CA PRO A 56 41.35 11.20 11.50
C PRO A 56 42.05 10.52 10.31
N ALA A 57 43.08 11.17 9.76
CA ALA A 57 43.84 10.66 8.63
C ALA A 57 44.58 9.37 8.99
N ASP A 58 45.30 9.37 10.11
CA ASP A 58 46.07 8.22 10.60
C ASP A 58 45.17 7.02 10.91
N ILE A 59 43.99 7.27 11.50
CA ILE A 59 43.00 6.21 11.78
C ILE A 59 42.51 5.59 10.47
N ALA A 60 42.14 6.42 9.49
CA ALA A 60 41.65 5.93 8.21
C ALA A 60 42.74 5.22 7.40
N GLU A 61 43.99 5.68 7.45
CA GLU A 61 45.12 5.03 6.80
C GLU A 61 45.41 3.65 7.40
N GLU A 62 45.43 3.53 8.74
CA GLU A 62 45.59 2.23 9.40
C GLU A 62 44.42 1.29 9.08
N ALA A 63 43.19 1.79 9.16
CA ALA A 63 42.00 1.00 8.84
C ALA A 63 42.00 0.52 7.38
N ALA A 64 42.40 1.38 6.43
CA ALA A 64 42.55 1.02 5.03
C ALA A 64 43.61 -0.07 4.84
N GLY A 65 44.77 0.06 5.51
CA GLY A 65 45.84 -0.94 5.47
C GLY A 65 45.41 -2.30 6.02
N LYS A 66 44.62 -2.31 7.11
CA LYS A 66 44.07 -3.55 7.70
C LYS A 66 42.93 -4.15 6.89
N LEU A 67 42.11 -3.33 6.21
CA LEU A 67 40.99 -3.80 5.39
C LEU A 67 41.44 -4.36 4.03
N SER A 68 42.50 -3.78 3.44
CA SER A 68 42.99 -4.14 2.10
C SER A 68 43.22 -5.65 1.89
N PRO A 69 43.87 -6.40 2.81
CA PRO A 69 44.05 -7.86 2.66
C PRO A 69 42.75 -8.66 2.59
N TYR A 70 41.67 -8.21 3.23
CA TYR A 70 40.37 -8.89 3.18
C TYR A 70 39.68 -8.73 1.83
N LEU A 71 40.08 -7.74 1.04
CA LEU A 71 39.47 -7.38 -0.24
C LEU A 71 40.40 -7.65 -1.42
N ASP A 72 41.44 -8.47 -1.23
CA ASP A 72 42.36 -8.84 -2.31
C ASP A 72 41.58 -9.41 -3.51
N GLN A 73 41.93 -8.94 -4.70
CA GLN A 73 41.24 -9.21 -5.98
C GLN A 73 39.79 -8.71 -6.08
N ILE A 74 39.14 -8.34 -4.98
CA ILE A 74 37.76 -7.85 -4.94
C ILE A 74 37.72 -6.34 -5.16
N ALA A 75 38.51 -5.58 -4.40
CA ALA A 75 38.48 -4.12 -4.44
C ALA A 75 39.82 -3.46 -4.08
N TYR A 76 40.05 -2.27 -4.63
CA TYR A 76 41.09 -1.35 -4.19
C TYR A 76 40.63 -0.59 -2.95
N VAL A 77 41.49 -0.48 -1.94
CA VAL A 77 41.23 0.27 -0.71
C VAL A 77 42.18 1.46 -0.63
N SER A 78 41.64 2.64 -0.31
CA SER A 78 42.41 3.87 -0.11
C SER A 78 41.89 4.66 1.10
N SER A 79 42.66 5.62 1.59
CA SER A 79 42.23 6.56 2.61
C SER A 79 42.30 8.00 2.09
N LYS A 80 41.29 8.81 2.42
CA LYS A 80 41.27 10.24 2.07
C LYS A 80 40.46 11.02 3.10
N SER A 81 41.05 12.07 3.68
CA SER A 81 40.36 13.00 4.60
C SER A 81 39.61 12.30 5.76
N GLY A 82 40.15 11.22 6.30
CA GLY A 82 39.53 10.45 7.39
C GLY A 82 38.40 9.51 6.94
N PHE A 83 38.29 9.21 5.65
CA PHE A 83 37.46 8.14 5.12
C PHE A 83 38.34 6.98 4.64
N VAL A 84 37.83 5.75 4.79
CA VAL A 84 38.30 4.58 4.05
C VAL A 84 37.39 4.40 2.85
N ASN A 85 37.99 4.40 1.67
CA ASN A 85 37.33 4.37 0.39
C ASN A 85 37.62 3.02 -0.29
N VAL A 86 36.58 2.38 -0.81
CA VAL A 86 36.69 1.06 -1.46
C VAL A 86 36.13 1.16 -2.87
N THR A 87 36.87 0.65 -3.86
CA THR A 87 36.49 0.63 -5.28
C THR A 87 36.68 -0.77 -5.83
N ALA A 88 35.61 -1.41 -6.30
CA ALA A 88 35.66 -2.75 -6.86
C ALA A 88 36.62 -2.85 -8.05
N THR A 89 37.34 -3.97 -8.16
CA THR A 89 38.22 -4.19 -9.30
C THR A 89 37.39 -4.46 -10.56
N PRO A 90 37.85 -4.04 -11.75
CA PRO A 90 37.16 -4.37 -13.00
C PRO A 90 36.98 -5.88 -13.21
N LYS A 91 37.93 -6.69 -12.76
CA LYS A 91 37.89 -8.16 -12.85
C LYS A 91 36.80 -8.75 -11.95
N TRP A 92 36.66 -8.26 -10.72
CA TRP A 92 35.59 -8.70 -9.84
C TRP A 92 34.23 -8.28 -10.39
N LEU A 93 34.08 -7.01 -10.80
CA LEU A 93 32.83 -6.52 -11.41
C LEU A 93 32.42 -7.33 -12.64
N SER A 94 33.35 -7.62 -13.55
CA SER A 94 33.04 -8.41 -14.74
C SER A 94 32.60 -9.83 -14.39
N SER A 95 33.27 -10.48 -13.42
CA SER A 95 32.86 -11.81 -12.96
C SER A 95 31.45 -11.83 -12.36
N ARG A 96 31.11 -10.84 -11.54
CA ARG A 96 29.76 -10.68 -10.96
C ARG A 96 28.70 -10.46 -12.04
N LEU A 97 29.00 -9.63 -13.05
CA LEU A 97 28.07 -9.39 -14.16
C LEU A 97 27.78 -10.67 -14.97
N VAL A 98 28.80 -11.50 -15.22
CA VAL A 98 28.60 -12.78 -15.90
C VAL A 98 27.70 -13.70 -15.08
N GLU A 99 27.91 -13.77 -13.77
CA GLU A 99 27.07 -14.57 -12.86
C GLU A 99 25.63 -14.06 -12.81
N PHE A 100 25.43 -12.74 -12.74
CA PHE A 100 24.09 -12.14 -12.77
C PHE A 100 23.36 -12.44 -14.08
N CYS A 101 24.02 -12.29 -15.22
CA CYS A 101 23.42 -12.59 -16.52
C CYS A 101 23.10 -14.08 -16.71
N ALA A 102 23.76 -14.97 -15.96
CA ALA A 102 23.47 -16.41 -15.98
C ALA A 102 22.27 -16.79 -15.09
N HIS A 103 21.87 -15.94 -14.14
CA HIS A 103 20.76 -16.21 -13.24
C HIS A 103 19.42 -15.75 -13.83
N PRO A 104 18.35 -16.56 -13.82
CA PRO A 104 17.04 -16.18 -14.39
C PRO A 104 16.44 -14.89 -13.79
N SER A 105 16.74 -14.59 -12.51
CA SER A 105 16.29 -13.38 -11.82
C SER A 105 17.29 -12.22 -11.88
N PHE A 106 18.37 -12.34 -12.66
CA PHE A 106 19.46 -11.34 -12.70
C PHE A 106 20.05 -10.97 -11.33
N GLY A 107 20.02 -11.91 -10.38
CA GLY A 107 20.51 -11.69 -9.02
C GLY A 107 19.52 -11.07 -8.05
N VAL A 108 18.24 -10.96 -8.42
CA VAL A 108 17.22 -10.67 -7.43
C VAL A 108 17.03 -11.92 -6.58
N GLU A 109 17.49 -11.84 -5.33
CA GLU A 109 17.25 -12.86 -4.31
C GLU A 109 15.87 -12.67 -3.70
N GLY A 110 15.17 -13.77 -3.46
CA GLY A 110 13.90 -13.76 -2.74
C GLY A 110 14.10 -13.49 -1.25
N ASP A 111 13.09 -12.93 -0.60
CA ASP A 111 13.01 -12.91 0.87
C ASP A 111 12.41 -14.23 1.40
N SER A 112 12.14 -14.30 2.71
CA SER A 112 11.26 -15.34 3.24
C SER A 112 9.86 -15.15 2.65
N PRO A 113 9.32 -16.10 1.85
CA PRO A 113 8.06 -15.88 1.14
C PRO A 113 6.91 -15.61 2.12
N ARG A 114 6.23 -14.48 1.93
CA ARG A 114 5.01 -14.13 2.68
C ARG A 114 3.81 -14.05 1.73
N LYS A 115 2.61 -14.17 2.30
CA LYS A 115 1.36 -13.96 1.57
C LYS A 115 0.91 -12.50 1.70
N VAL A 116 1.05 -11.74 0.63
CA VAL A 116 0.84 -10.29 0.63
C VAL A 116 -0.41 -9.95 -0.17
N VAL A 117 -1.37 -9.25 0.43
CA VAL A 117 -2.48 -8.64 -0.30
C VAL A 117 -2.11 -7.20 -0.61
N VAL A 118 -2.21 -6.82 -1.88
CA VAL A 118 -1.99 -5.44 -2.34
C VAL A 118 -3.31 -4.89 -2.86
N ASP A 119 -3.85 -3.92 -2.14
CA ASP A 119 -5.05 -3.15 -2.49
C ASP A 119 -4.63 -1.91 -3.26
N TYR A 120 -5.02 -1.83 -4.54
CA TYR A 120 -4.63 -0.71 -5.38
C TYR A 120 -5.60 -0.44 -6.54
N SER A 121 -5.44 0.73 -7.14
CA SER A 121 -6.38 1.36 -8.08
C SER A 121 -7.69 1.79 -7.43
N SER A 122 -8.49 0.83 -6.99
CA SER A 122 -9.70 0.98 -6.18
C SER A 122 -10.57 2.18 -6.58
N PRO A 123 -10.93 2.33 -7.89
CA PRO A 123 -11.75 3.45 -8.33
C PRO A 123 -13.18 3.36 -7.79
N ASN A 124 -13.78 4.52 -7.58
CA ASN A 124 -15.22 4.58 -7.33
C ASN A 124 -15.96 4.49 -8.66
N ILE A 125 -16.79 3.45 -8.81
CA ILE A 125 -17.57 3.20 -10.03
C ILE A 125 -18.42 4.41 -10.38
N ALA A 126 -19.04 5.06 -9.38
CA ALA A 126 -19.95 6.18 -9.57
C ALA A 126 -19.25 7.50 -9.98
N LYS A 127 -18.00 7.44 -10.42
CA LYS A 127 -17.20 8.58 -10.88
C LYS A 127 -16.26 8.17 -12.01
N GLU A 128 -15.86 9.13 -12.82
CA GLU A 128 -14.81 8.95 -13.82
C GLU A 128 -13.46 8.68 -13.15
N MET A 129 -12.66 7.79 -13.74
CA MET A 129 -11.30 7.52 -13.28
C MET A 129 -10.41 8.74 -13.51
N HIS A 130 -10.10 9.47 -12.43
CA HIS A 130 -9.18 10.61 -12.49
C HIS A 130 -7.72 10.23 -12.14
N VAL A 131 -6.82 11.21 -12.28
CA VAL A 131 -5.36 11.09 -12.00
C VAL A 131 -5.01 10.53 -10.62
N GLY A 132 -5.91 10.64 -9.65
CA GLY A 132 -5.73 10.08 -8.31
C GLY A 132 -5.67 8.55 -8.36
N HIS A 133 -6.62 7.94 -9.07
CA HIS A 133 -6.64 6.49 -9.27
C HIS A 133 -5.44 6.03 -10.10
N LEU A 134 -5.02 6.77 -11.13
CA LEU A 134 -3.82 6.44 -11.92
C LEU A 134 -2.56 6.30 -11.06
N ARG A 135 -2.38 7.17 -10.06
CA ARG A 135 -1.24 7.08 -9.14
C ARG A 135 -1.28 5.79 -8.32
N SER A 136 -2.43 5.47 -7.73
CA SER A 136 -2.60 4.22 -6.99
C SER A 136 -2.37 3.01 -7.90
N THR A 137 -2.94 3.00 -9.10
CA THR A 137 -2.78 1.91 -10.07
C THR A 137 -1.31 1.64 -10.38
N VAL A 138 -0.55 2.67 -10.78
CA VAL A 138 0.86 2.48 -11.21
C VAL A 138 1.78 2.13 -10.02
N ILE A 139 1.58 2.77 -8.86
CA ILE A 139 2.38 2.49 -7.67
C ILE A 139 2.10 1.08 -7.17
N GLY A 140 0.83 0.70 -7.06
CA GLY A 140 0.45 -0.64 -6.61
C GLY A 140 0.94 -1.72 -7.56
N ASP A 141 0.81 -1.53 -8.87
CA ASP A 141 1.30 -2.51 -9.85
C ASP A 141 2.82 -2.70 -9.78
N SER A 142 3.56 -1.60 -9.55
CA SER A 142 5.01 -1.66 -9.32
C SER A 142 5.35 -2.43 -8.05
N LEU A 143 4.63 -2.19 -6.95
CA LEU A 143 4.81 -2.92 -5.69
C LEU A 143 4.51 -4.41 -5.86
N VAL A 144 3.43 -4.77 -6.54
CA VAL A 144 3.09 -6.16 -6.87
C VAL A 144 4.26 -6.84 -7.58
N ARG A 145 4.76 -6.25 -8.66
CA ARG A 145 5.88 -6.81 -9.44
C ARG A 145 7.16 -6.96 -8.61
N ILE A 146 7.47 -5.98 -7.77
CA ILE A 146 8.64 -6.01 -6.88
C ILE A 146 8.48 -7.13 -5.85
N LEU A 147 7.32 -7.24 -5.20
CA LEU A 147 7.04 -8.25 -4.20
C LEU A 147 7.07 -9.67 -4.78
N GLU A 148 6.52 -9.87 -5.98
CA GLU A 148 6.59 -11.13 -6.72
C GLU A 148 8.04 -11.47 -7.13
N ALA A 149 8.80 -10.50 -7.63
CA ALA A 149 10.22 -10.68 -7.96
C ALA A 149 11.05 -11.04 -6.72
N LYS A 150 10.62 -10.59 -5.53
CA LYS A 150 11.17 -10.94 -4.21
C LYS A 150 10.64 -12.27 -3.66
N GLY A 151 9.87 -13.04 -4.44
CA GLY A 151 9.43 -14.39 -4.11
C GLY A 151 8.18 -14.46 -3.23
N ASN A 152 7.48 -13.36 -3.00
CA ASN A 152 6.24 -13.36 -2.22
C ASN A 152 5.06 -13.91 -3.04
N LYS A 153 4.08 -14.48 -2.34
CA LYS A 153 2.77 -14.79 -2.94
C LYS A 153 1.90 -13.55 -2.85
N VAL A 154 1.80 -12.81 -3.96
CA VAL A 154 1.02 -11.59 -4.03
C VAL A 154 -0.40 -11.88 -4.51
N ILE A 155 -1.38 -11.35 -3.78
CA ILE A 155 -2.79 -11.32 -4.18
C ILE A 155 -3.14 -9.86 -4.43
N ARG A 156 -3.62 -9.58 -5.63
CA ARG A 156 -4.09 -8.26 -6.02
C ARG A 156 -5.55 -8.17 -5.61
N GLU A 157 -5.95 -7.07 -5.01
CA GLU A 157 -7.37 -6.76 -4.86
C GLU A 157 -7.64 -5.34 -5.35
N ASN A 158 -8.63 -5.22 -6.23
CA ASN A 158 -9.15 -3.96 -6.69
C ASN A 158 -10.42 -3.65 -5.89
N HIS A 159 -10.26 -2.86 -4.82
CA HIS A 159 -11.33 -2.52 -3.87
C HIS A 159 -12.21 -1.41 -4.44
N ILE A 160 -12.97 -1.74 -5.48
CA ILE A 160 -13.79 -0.76 -6.18
C ILE A 160 -14.91 -0.24 -5.27
N GLY A 161 -15.18 1.07 -5.38
CA GLY A 161 -16.32 1.70 -4.73
C GLY A 161 -17.59 1.41 -5.52
N ASP A 162 -18.15 0.22 -5.33
CA ASP A 162 -19.33 -0.29 -6.03
C ASP A 162 -20.62 -0.24 -5.20
N TRP A 163 -20.59 0.38 -4.02
CA TRP A 163 -21.74 0.46 -3.13
C TRP A 163 -21.94 1.87 -2.61
N GLY A 164 -23.20 2.21 -2.26
CA GLY A 164 -23.53 3.45 -1.56
C GLY A 164 -24.55 4.34 -2.26
N THR A 165 -24.74 5.53 -1.68
CA THR A 165 -25.82 6.45 -2.08
C THR A 165 -25.75 6.98 -3.52
N PRO A 166 -24.58 7.14 -4.17
CA PRO A 166 -24.53 7.58 -5.55
C PRO A 166 -25.29 6.65 -6.51
N PHE A 167 -25.33 5.35 -6.25
CA PHE A 167 -26.01 4.39 -7.14
C PHE A 167 -27.52 4.62 -7.25
N GLY A 168 -28.15 5.24 -6.25
CA GLY A 168 -29.58 5.55 -6.31
C GLY A 168 -29.93 6.47 -7.48
N MET A 169 -29.15 7.54 -7.69
CA MET A 169 -29.39 8.46 -8.83
C MET A 169 -28.98 7.84 -10.17
N LEU A 170 -27.97 6.97 -10.19
CA LEU A 170 -27.49 6.35 -11.43
C LEU A 170 -28.47 5.32 -11.97
N ILE A 171 -29.04 4.51 -11.08
CA ILE A 171 -30.06 3.53 -11.43
C ILE A 171 -31.32 4.25 -11.92
N GLU A 172 -31.78 5.29 -11.21
CA GLU A 172 -32.94 6.06 -11.67
C GLU A 172 -32.70 6.77 -13.02
N ARG A 173 -31.49 7.30 -13.23
CA ARG A 173 -31.13 7.90 -14.53
C ARG A 173 -31.18 6.86 -15.64
N LEU A 174 -30.66 5.66 -15.39
CA LEU A 174 -30.69 4.56 -16.34
C LEU A 174 -32.14 4.16 -16.69
N GLU A 175 -33.02 4.08 -15.69
CA GLU A 175 -34.45 3.79 -15.91
C GLU A 175 -35.18 4.89 -16.70
N ASP A 176 -34.88 6.17 -16.44
CA ASP A 176 -35.44 7.31 -17.19
C ASP A 176 -35.02 7.25 -18.68
N LEU A 177 -33.77 6.86 -18.97
CA LEU A 177 -33.25 6.72 -20.33
C LEU A 177 -33.84 5.52 -21.07
N ASP A 178 -33.92 4.36 -20.41
CA ASP A 178 -34.59 3.16 -20.95
C ASP A 178 -36.05 3.45 -21.30
N SER A 179 -36.76 4.15 -20.40
CA SER A 179 -38.15 4.56 -20.62
C SER A 179 -38.30 5.54 -21.78
N SER A 180 -37.25 6.29 -22.11
CA SER A 180 -37.19 7.23 -23.23
C SER A 180 -36.75 6.56 -24.55
N GLY A 181 -36.45 5.26 -24.54
CA GLY A 181 -36.00 4.50 -25.70
C GLY A 181 -34.52 4.69 -26.06
N ILE A 182 -33.72 5.29 -25.16
CA ILE A 182 -32.27 5.40 -25.34
C ILE A 182 -31.63 4.12 -24.82
N VAL A 183 -30.75 3.52 -25.62
CA VAL A 183 -30.07 2.27 -25.25
C VAL A 183 -29.02 2.55 -24.15
N PRO A 184 -28.97 1.76 -23.06
CA PRO A 184 -27.98 1.88 -21.99
C PRO A 184 -26.54 2.07 -22.46
N ASP A 185 -26.11 1.26 -23.44
CA ASP A 185 -24.74 1.25 -23.93
C ASP A 185 -24.36 2.58 -24.61
N GLU A 186 -25.31 3.24 -25.29
CA GLU A 186 -25.08 4.55 -25.91
C GLU A 186 -24.95 5.64 -24.83
N ALA A 187 -25.82 5.60 -23.81
CA ALA A 187 -25.81 6.55 -22.71
C ALA A 187 -24.59 6.43 -21.80
N LEU A 188 -24.02 5.24 -21.70
CA LEU A 188 -22.89 4.91 -20.84
C LEU A 188 -21.55 4.95 -21.58
N SER A 189 -21.54 5.30 -22.88
CA SER A 189 -20.32 5.49 -23.67
C SER A 189 -19.43 6.64 -23.17
N ASP A 190 -20.03 7.65 -22.54
CA ASP A 190 -19.34 8.66 -21.73
C ASP A 190 -19.88 8.59 -20.30
N LEU A 191 -19.33 7.67 -19.52
CA LEU A 191 -19.65 7.52 -18.10
C LEU A 191 -19.52 8.85 -17.35
N GLY A 192 -18.50 9.65 -17.65
CA GLY A 192 -18.29 10.96 -17.05
C GLY A 192 -19.48 11.89 -17.27
N GLN A 193 -20.02 11.95 -18.49
CA GLN A 193 -21.21 12.74 -18.81
C GLN A 193 -22.47 12.16 -18.16
N PHE A 194 -22.66 10.84 -18.20
CA PHE A 194 -23.78 10.17 -17.54
C PHE A 194 -23.86 10.52 -16.05
N TYR A 195 -22.71 10.50 -15.35
CA TYR A 195 -22.60 10.90 -13.95
C TYR A 195 -22.98 12.37 -13.72
N ARG A 196 -22.49 13.28 -14.57
CA ARG A 196 -22.80 14.71 -14.48
C ARG A 196 -24.29 14.97 -14.69
N ASP A 197 -24.91 14.29 -15.64
CA ASP A 197 -26.34 14.43 -15.94
C ASP A 197 -27.22 13.91 -14.80
N ALA A 198 -26.94 12.71 -14.31
CA ALA A 198 -27.66 12.14 -13.16
C ALA A 198 -27.56 13.05 -11.94
N ARG A 199 -26.38 13.63 -11.70
CA ARG A 199 -26.15 14.55 -10.60
C ARG A 199 -26.89 15.88 -10.79
N ALA A 200 -26.84 16.46 -11.98
CA ALA A 200 -27.55 17.70 -12.29
C ALA A 200 -29.07 17.53 -12.12
N GLN A 201 -29.62 16.38 -12.53
CA GLN A 201 -31.02 16.04 -12.33
C GLN A 201 -31.35 15.85 -10.84
N PHE A 202 -30.50 15.15 -10.08
CA PHE A 202 -30.66 15.02 -8.63
C PHE A 202 -30.66 16.36 -7.88
N ASP A 203 -29.83 17.30 -8.29
CA ASP A 203 -29.72 18.61 -7.66
C ASP A 203 -30.86 19.56 -8.06
N SER A 204 -31.49 19.38 -9.23
CA SER A 204 -32.53 20.27 -9.75
C SER A 204 -33.98 19.75 -9.67
N ASP A 205 -34.21 18.43 -9.67
CA ASP A 205 -35.54 17.81 -9.68
C ASP A 205 -35.84 17.09 -8.35
N GLU A 206 -36.83 17.60 -7.61
CA GLU A 206 -37.25 17.04 -6.32
C GLU A 206 -37.88 15.66 -6.44
N ASN A 207 -38.61 15.39 -7.53
CA ASN A 207 -39.22 14.08 -7.77
C ASN A 207 -38.15 13.05 -8.07
N PHE A 208 -37.19 13.36 -8.95
CA PHE A 208 -36.06 12.48 -9.23
C PHE A 208 -35.24 12.20 -7.97
N ARG A 209 -34.97 13.23 -7.16
CA ARG A 209 -34.26 13.09 -5.88
C ARG A 209 -34.97 12.15 -4.91
N ALA A 210 -36.30 12.24 -4.81
CA ALA A 210 -37.09 11.35 -3.96
C ALA A 210 -37.00 9.90 -4.43
N ARG A 211 -37.13 9.65 -5.75
CA ARG A 211 -36.96 8.31 -6.33
C ARG A 211 -35.56 7.75 -6.10
N ALA A 212 -34.52 8.56 -6.34
CA ALA A 212 -33.13 8.17 -6.14
C ALA A 212 -32.84 7.77 -4.69
N ARG A 213 -33.39 8.51 -3.70
CA ARG A 213 -33.28 8.13 -2.27
C ARG A 213 -33.99 6.81 -1.98
N ALA A 214 -35.20 6.61 -2.51
CA ALA A 214 -35.91 5.35 -2.36
C ALA A 214 -35.13 4.19 -3.00
N ARG A 215 -34.48 4.43 -4.15
CA ARG A 215 -33.66 3.45 -4.86
C ARG A 215 -32.46 2.96 -4.05
N VAL A 216 -31.82 3.86 -3.27
CA VAL A 216 -30.75 3.45 -2.35
C VAL A 216 -31.26 2.45 -1.32
N VAL A 217 -32.45 2.69 -0.76
CA VAL A 217 -33.07 1.75 0.20
C VAL A 217 -33.34 0.42 -0.48
N SER A 218 -33.93 0.43 -1.69
CA SER A 218 -34.16 -0.80 -2.46
C SER A 218 -32.88 -1.60 -2.70
N LEU A 219 -31.78 -0.91 -3.07
CA LEU A 219 -30.47 -1.53 -3.27
C LEU A 219 -29.95 -2.19 -1.98
N GLN A 220 -30.01 -1.48 -0.86
CA GLN A 220 -29.58 -1.98 0.45
C GLN A 220 -30.43 -3.15 0.95
N THR A 221 -31.72 -3.18 0.61
CA THR A 221 -32.62 -4.30 0.97
C THR A 221 -32.52 -5.50 0.03
N GLY A 222 -31.67 -5.43 -1.00
CA GLY A 222 -31.48 -6.52 -1.97
C GLY A 222 -32.63 -6.71 -2.95
N ASP A 223 -33.31 -5.62 -3.33
CA ASP A 223 -34.37 -5.67 -4.35
C ASP A 223 -33.81 -6.20 -5.69
N GLY A 224 -34.33 -7.33 -6.16
CA GLY A 224 -33.80 -8.04 -7.32
C GLY A 224 -33.73 -7.19 -8.61
N PRO A 225 -34.78 -6.46 -9.01
CA PRO A 225 -34.72 -5.51 -10.12
C PRO A 225 -33.64 -4.45 -9.96
N THR A 226 -33.56 -3.83 -8.78
CA THR A 226 -32.54 -2.82 -8.47
C THR A 226 -31.12 -3.40 -8.56
N LEU A 227 -30.88 -4.59 -8.00
CA LEU A 227 -29.59 -5.28 -8.08
C LEU A 227 -29.18 -5.62 -9.51
N ARG A 228 -30.14 -5.96 -10.39
CA ARG A 228 -29.82 -6.18 -11.81
C ARG A 228 -29.31 -4.91 -12.50
N ARG A 229 -29.97 -3.77 -12.26
CA ARG A 229 -29.53 -2.48 -12.82
C ARG A 229 -28.19 -2.03 -12.25
N TRP A 230 -28.00 -2.23 -10.95
CA TRP A 230 -26.71 -2.01 -10.30
C TRP A 230 -25.61 -2.84 -10.96
N GLY A 231 -25.83 -4.14 -11.16
CA GLY A 231 -24.87 -5.02 -11.83
C GLY A 231 -24.51 -4.53 -13.24
N GLN A 232 -25.49 -4.11 -14.03
CA GLN A 232 -25.24 -3.52 -15.36
C GLN A 232 -24.32 -2.29 -15.30
N LEU A 233 -24.56 -1.38 -14.36
CA LEU A 233 -23.71 -0.20 -14.18
C LEU A 233 -22.29 -0.56 -13.74
N VAL A 234 -22.15 -1.57 -12.87
CA VAL A 234 -20.87 -2.09 -12.41
C VAL A 234 -20.09 -2.69 -13.58
N ASP A 235 -20.72 -3.60 -14.34
CA ASP A 235 -20.10 -4.30 -15.47
C ASP A 235 -19.59 -3.31 -16.53
N ILE A 236 -20.42 -2.32 -16.88
CA ILE A 236 -20.06 -1.30 -17.88
C ILE A 236 -18.93 -0.40 -17.37
N SER A 237 -18.93 -0.04 -16.09
CA SER A 237 -17.83 0.77 -15.55
C SER A 237 -16.52 -0.02 -15.48
N MET A 238 -16.61 -1.31 -15.16
CA MET A 238 -15.45 -2.20 -15.12
C MET A 238 -14.84 -2.43 -16.50
N SER A 239 -15.64 -2.55 -17.56
CA SER A 239 -15.10 -2.68 -18.92
C SER A 239 -14.27 -1.46 -19.33
N HIS A 240 -14.73 -0.25 -19.01
CA HIS A 240 -13.98 0.99 -19.25
C HIS A 240 -12.68 1.06 -18.42
N PHE A 241 -12.73 0.65 -17.14
CA PHE A 241 -11.51 0.59 -16.32
C PHE A 241 -10.51 -0.43 -16.86
N GLN A 242 -10.99 -1.57 -17.39
CA GLN A 242 -10.15 -2.59 -17.98
C GLN A 242 -9.41 -2.09 -19.23
N GLU A 243 -10.03 -1.27 -20.07
CA GLU A 243 -9.35 -0.63 -21.20
C GLU A 243 -8.16 0.23 -20.74
N VAL A 244 -8.35 1.01 -19.67
CA VAL A 244 -7.29 1.82 -19.07
C VAL A 244 -6.20 0.93 -18.47
N TYR A 245 -6.56 -0.16 -17.78
CA TYR A 245 -5.60 -1.10 -17.22
C TYR A 245 -4.75 -1.78 -18.29
N VAL A 246 -5.35 -2.20 -19.39
CA VAL A 246 -4.65 -2.77 -20.56
C VAL A 246 -3.70 -1.75 -21.17
N LEU A 247 -4.16 -0.49 -21.35
CA LEU A 247 -3.32 0.58 -21.89
C LEU A 247 -2.09 0.86 -21.02
N LEU A 248 -2.26 0.82 -19.69
CA LEU A 248 -1.18 1.03 -18.73
C LEU A 248 -0.30 -0.21 -18.52
N ASN A 249 -0.67 -1.35 -19.11
CA ASN A 249 0.00 -2.65 -18.92
C ASN A 249 0.12 -3.03 -17.43
N VAL A 250 -0.96 -2.82 -16.67
CA VAL A 250 -1.02 -3.26 -15.27
C VAL A 250 -1.53 -4.70 -15.19
N LEU A 251 -1.22 -5.37 -14.09
CA LEU A 251 -1.52 -6.78 -13.87
C LEU A 251 -2.94 -7.02 -13.32
N LEU A 252 -3.73 -5.97 -13.06
CA LEU A 252 -5.11 -6.12 -12.63
C LEU A 252 -5.98 -6.76 -13.71
N THR A 253 -6.80 -7.70 -13.27
CA THR A 253 -7.80 -8.39 -14.08
C THR A 253 -9.17 -8.33 -13.41
N GLU A 254 -10.22 -8.78 -14.11
CA GLU A 254 -11.57 -8.86 -13.56
C GLU A 254 -11.65 -9.81 -12.34
N ASP A 255 -10.80 -10.84 -12.29
CA ASP A 255 -10.73 -11.79 -11.17
C ASP A 255 -10.19 -11.14 -9.88
N ASP A 256 -9.50 -10.00 -9.99
CA ASP A 256 -8.96 -9.27 -8.84
C ASP A 256 -9.99 -8.28 -8.24
N VAL A 257 -11.18 -8.17 -8.83
CA VAL A 257 -12.20 -7.21 -8.38
C VAL A 257 -12.86 -7.68 -7.08
N MET A 258 -12.73 -6.87 -6.03
CA MET A 258 -13.29 -7.15 -4.70
C MET A 258 -13.82 -5.86 -4.06
N GLY A 259 -14.94 -5.36 -4.59
CA GLY A 259 -15.56 -4.09 -4.17
C GLY A 259 -16.21 -4.10 -2.79
N GLU A 260 -16.55 -2.89 -2.30
CA GLU A 260 -17.20 -2.67 -1.00
C GLU A 260 -18.44 -3.55 -0.78
N SER A 261 -19.24 -3.78 -1.83
CA SER A 261 -20.46 -4.59 -1.80
C SER A 261 -20.23 -6.04 -1.33
N LYS A 262 -19.03 -6.59 -1.57
CA LYS A 262 -18.68 -7.98 -1.22
C LYS A 262 -18.57 -8.18 0.29
N TYR A 263 -18.33 -7.12 1.05
CA TYR A 263 -18.15 -7.19 2.50
C TYR A 263 -19.43 -6.89 3.30
N ASP A 264 -20.56 -6.61 2.64
CA ASP A 264 -21.81 -6.20 3.32
C ASP A 264 -22.25 -7.21 4.40
N HIS A 265 -22.13 -8.50 4.08
CA HIS A 265 -22.45 -9.59 5.01
C HIS A 265 -21.53 -9.68 6.23
N LEU A 266 -20.35 -9.07 6.20
CA LEU A 266 -19.38 -9.02 7.30
C LEU A 266 -19.53 -7.77 8.18
N LEU A 267 -20.27 -6.75 7.74
CA LEU A 267 -20.44 -5.51 8.52
C LEU A 267 -21.07 -5.77 9.91
N PRO A 268 -22.09 -6.65 10.07
CA PRO A 268 -22.59 -7.02 11.39
C PRO A 268 -21.55 -7.74 12.26
N ASP A 269 -20.71 -8.60 11.65
CA ASP A 269 -19.67 -9.37 12.35
C ASP A 269 -18.58 -8.45 12.91
N VAL A 270 -18.20 -7.38 12.19
CA VAL A 270 -17.31 -6.34 12.72
C VAL A 270 -17.85 -5.77 14.04
N VAL A 271 -19.12 -5.36 14.06
CA VAL A 271 -19.75 -4.79 15.26
C VAL A 271 -19.77 -5.82 16.39
N GLU A 272 -20.16 -7.06 16.11
CA GLU A 272 -20.22 -8.13 17.11
C GLU A 272 -18.84 -8.41 17.73
N ARG A 273 -17.79 -8.51 16.91
CA ARG A 273 -16.41 -8.76 17.37
C ARG A 273 -15.88 -7.60 18.23
N LEU A 274 -16.10 -6.36 17.81
CA LEU A 274 -15.70 -5.19 18.59
C LEU A 274 -16.48 -5.10 19.91
N GLN A 275 -17.77 -5.41 19.90
CA GLN A 275 -18.61 -5.44 21.09
C GLN A 275 -18.17 -6.52 22.08
N LYS A 276 -17.88 -7.75 21.61
CA LYS A 276 -17.37 -8.85 22.45
C LYS A 276 -16.05 -8.52 23.13
N LYS A 277 -15.23 -7.66 22.50
CA LYS A 277 -13.97 -7.16 23.08
C LYS A 277 -14.16 -5.97 24.02
N GLY A 278 -15.39 -5.46 24.18
CA GLY A 278 -15.69 -4.30 25.01
C GLY A 278 -15.09 -3.00 24.46
N LEU A 279 -14.90 -2.90 23.15
CA LEU A 279 -14.23 -1.76 22.50
C LEU A 279 -15.19 -0.72 21.92
N LEU A 280 -16.49 -1.03 21.86
CA LEU A 280 -17.50 -0.11 21.36
C LEU A 280 -18.10 0.72 22.49
N GLU A 281 -18.12 2.03 22.28
CA GLU A 281 -18.76 3.02 23.14
C GLU A 281 -19.91 3.71 22.40
N SER A 282 -20.89 4.21 23.15
CA SER A 282 -21.95 5.04 22.59
C SER A 282 -21.56 6.51 22.66
N ASN A 283 -21.59 7.19 21.52
CA ASN A 283 -21.34 8.63 21.41
C ASN A 283 -22.45 9.25 20.55
N ASP A 284 -23.28 10.11 21.13
CA ASP A 284 -24.47 10.70 20.50
C ASP A 284 -25.39 9.70 19.76
N GLY A 285 -25.50 8.49 20.32
CA GLY A 285 -26.29 7.39 19.75
C GLY A 285 -25.62 6.64 18.60
N ALA A 286 -24.43 7.03 18.16
CA ALA A 286 -23.56 6.23 17.31
C ALA A 286 -22.73 5.25 18.15
N SER A 287 -22.32 4.12 17.55
CA SER A 287 -21.33 3.20 18.11
C SER A 287 -19.95 3.54 17.55
N VAL A 288 -19.00 3.82 18.45
CA VAL A 288 -17.66 4.29 18.12
C VAL A 288 -16.58 3.47 18.82
N ILE A 289 -15.36 3.49 18.27
CA ILE A 289 -14.16 2.97 18.91
C ILE A 289 -13.12 4.08 19.03
N TYR A 290 -12.38 4.11 20.14
CA TYR A 290 -11.21 4.97 20.35
C TYR A 290 -9.93 4.13 20.20
N PRO A 291 -9.28 4.15 19.01
CA PRO A 291 -8.15 3.26 18.73
C PRO A 291 -6.84 3.66 19.42
N GLY A 292 -6.69 4.92 19.81
CA GLY A 292 -5.48 5.46 20.41
C GLY A 292 -5.63 6.95 20.75
N ASP A 293 -4.52 7.67 20.81
CA ASP A 293 -4.44 9.03 21.38
C ASP A 293 -4.68 10.14 20.35
N TRP A 294 -5.39 9.85 19.26
CA TRP A 294 -5.80 10.88 18.30
C TRP A 294 -6.80 11.82 18.96
N VAL A 295 -6.64 13.12 18.70
CA VAL A 295 -7.55 14.16 19.19
C VAL A 295 -8.14 14.95 18.04
N ASN A 296 -9.34 15.48 18.24
CA ASN A 296 -9.98 16.41 17.33
C ASN A 296 -9.37 17.83 17.48
N ARG A 297 -9.93 18.82 16.78
CA ARG A 297 -9.46 20.21 16.83
C ARG A 297 -9.65 20.88 18.19
N ASP A 298 -10.58 20.38 19.00
CA ASP A 298 -10.94 20.90 20.32
C ASP A 298 -10.13 20.21 21.44
N GLY A 299 -9.31 19.22 21.09
CA GLY A 299 -8.47 18.46 22.04
C GLY A 299 -9.14 17.22 22.63
N ASP A 300 -10.37 16.91 22.23
CA ASP A 300 -11.08 15.72 22.70
C ASP A 300 -10.63 14.47 21.93
N PRO A 301 -10.68 13.27 22.54
CA PRO A 301 -10.39 12.01 21.87
C PRO A 301 -11.19 11.86 20.57
N LEU A 302 -10.52 11.52 19.48
CA LEU A 302 -11.12 11.34 18.16
C LEU A 302 -11.60 9.90 17.98
N PRO A 303 -12.92 9.66 17.87
CA PRO A 303 -13.45 8.32 17.63
C PRO A 303 -13.39 7.92 16.15
N LEU A 304 -13.32 6.61 15.90
CA LEU A 304 -13.70 6.00 14.64
C LEU A 304 -15.17 5.56 14.74
N ILE A 305 -16.05 6.13 13.92
CA ILE A 305 -17.48 5.78 13.90
C ILE A 305 -17.66 4.46 13.17
N ILE A 306 -18.16 3.44 13.86
CA ILE A 306 -18.46 2.11 13.31
C ILE A 306 -19.91 2.09 12.82
N LYS A 307 -20.87 2.39 13.70
CA LYS A 307 -22.30 2.40 13.35
C LYS A 307 -22.92 3.74 13.68
N LYS A 308 -23.58 4.37 12.70
CA LYS A 308 -24.28 5.64 12.88
C LYS A 308 -25.54 5.45 13.72
N ARG A 309 -26.10 6.57 14.20
CA ARG A 309 -27.33 6.60 15.02
C ARG A 309 -28.54 6.00 14.30
N ASP A 310 -28.62 6.15 12.98
CA ASP A 310 -29.68 5.57 12.14
C ASP A 310 -29.50 4.07 11.87
N GLY A 311 -28.44 3.47 12.43
CA GLY A 311 -28.10 2.06 12.26
C GLY A 311 -27.25 1.77 11.02
N GLY A 312 -26.97 2.76 10.17
CA GLY A 312 -26.12 2.59 9.01
C GLY A 312 -24.65 2.38 9.36
N TYR A 313 -23.95 1.55 8.59
CA TYR A 313 -22.51 1.36 8.71
C TYR A 313 -21.74 2.53 8.06
N ASN A 314 -20.49 2.69 8.47
CA ASN A 314 -19.58 3.70 7.95
C ASN A 314 -18.38 3.04 7.24
N TYR A 315 -17.61 3.82 6.45
CA TYR A 315 -16.44 3.31 5.71
C TYR A 315 -15.47 2.51 6.57
N ALA A 316 -15.20 2.98 7.79
CA ALA A 316 -14.35 2.25 8.74
C ALA A 316 -14.83 0.83 9.06
N THR A 317 -16.14 0.57 9.00
CA THR A 317 -16.69 -0.78 9.19
C THR A 317 -16.42 -1.64 7.98
N SER A 318 -16.57 -1.09 6.76
CA SER A 318 -16.22 -1.78 5.53
C SER A 318 -14.73 -2.11 5.48
N ASP A 319 -13.85 -1.19 5.88
CA ASP A 319 -12.41 -1.45 5.93
C ASP A 319 -12.03 -2.51 6.97
N LEU A 320 -12.68 -2.51 8.14
CA LEU A 320 -12.47 -3.56 9.14
C LEU A 320 -13.01 -4.92 8.65
N ALA A 321 -14.14 -4.94 7.94
CA ALA A 321 -14.67 -6.14 7.31
C ALA A 321 -13.74 -6.66 6.21
N CYS A 322 -13.14 -5.75 5.44
CA CYS A 322 -12.12 -6.06 4.44
C CYS A 322 -10.87 -6.68 5.08
N ILE A 323 -10.40 -6.16 6.21
CA ILE A 323 -9.31 -6.78 6.99
C ILE A 323 -9.70 -8.19 7.46
N ILE A 324 -10.91 -8.39 7.99
CA ILE A 324 -11.39 -9.72 8.40
C ILE A 324 -11.33 -10.69 7.22
N ASP A 325 -11.90 -10.31 6.08
CA ASP A 325 -11.92 -11.16 4.89
C ASP A 325 -10.50 -11.50 4.40
N ARG A 326 -9.61 -10.51 4.29
CA ARG A 326 -8.21 -10.74 3.86
C ARG A 326 -7.44 -11.63 4.82
N VAL A 327 -7.65 -11.51 6.12
CA VAL A 327 -7.00 -12.35 7.12
C VAL A 327 -7.58 -13.76 7.12
N GLU A 328 -8.90 -13.93 6.99
CA GLU A 328 -9.56 -15.22 7.17
C GLU A 328 -9.68 -16.01 5.87
N ARG A 329 -10.22 -15.39 4.80
CA ARG A 329 -10.38 -16.01 3.48
C ARG A 329 -9.04 -16.14 2.78
N LEU A 330 -8.25 -15.06 2.77
CA LEU A 330 -6.97 -15.05 2.08
C LEU A 330 -5.80 -15.47 2.95
N GLN A 331 -5.93 -15.59 4.28
CA GLN A 331 -4.80 -15.95 5.16
C GLN A 331 -3.59 -15.03 4.93
N ALA A 332 -3.85 -13.75 4.68
CA ALA A 332 -2.83 -12.76 4.39
C ALA A 332 -1.94 -12.52 5.61
N GLU A 333 -0.64 -12.38 5.37
CA GLU A 333 0.35 -12.00 6.38
C GLU A 333 0.74 -10.53 6.27
N ASP A 334 0.71 -9.96 5.07
CA ASP A 334 0.92 -8.52 4.88
C ASP A 334 -0.24 -7.93 4.09
N LEU A 335 -0.69 -6.76 4.52
CA LEU A 335 -1.79 -6.01 3.91
C LEU A 335 -1.25 -4.66 3.46
N VAL A 336 -1.11 -4.45 2.16
CA VAL A 336 -0.58 -3.22 1.59
C VAL A 336 -1.71 -2.42 0.96
N TYR A 337 -2.02 -1.25 1.52
CA TYR A 337 -3.06 -0.34 1.03
C TYR A 337 -2.44 0.82 0.26
N VAL A 338 -2.65 0.87 -1.06
CA VAL A 338 -2.13 1.93 -1.92
C VAL A 338 -3.18 3.01 -2.11
N VAL A 339 -3.29 3.89 -1.12
CA VAL A 339 -4.34 4.92 -1.03
C VAL A 339 -3.79 6.35 -1.08
N GLY A 340 -4.68 7.33 -1.23
CA GLY A 340 -4.34 8.75 -1.17
C GLY A 340 -3.79 9.15 0.20
N ALA A 341 -2.86 10.11 0.24
CA ALA A 341 -2.21 10.56 1.48
C ALA A 341 -3.20 11.19 2.47
N GLU A 342 -4.31 11.74 1.96
CA GLU A 342 -5.43 12.27 2.72
C GLU A 342 -6.15 11.21 3.57
N GLN A 343 -6.03 9.92 3.23
CA GLN A 343 -6.62 8.81 3.97
C GLN A 343 -5.69 8.24 5.06
N LYS A 344 -4.48 8.78 5.21
CA LYS A 344 -3.46 8.26 6.14
C LYS A 344 -4.01 8.10 7.56
N GLN A 345 -4.61 9.16 8.12
CA GLN A 345 -5.12 9.13 9.49
C GLN A 345 -6.24 8.09 9.66
N HIS A 346 -7.11 7.97 8.66
CA HIS A 346 -8.19 6.98 8.66
C HIS A 346 -7.62 5.56 8.75
N PHE A 347 -6.67 5.19 7.88
CA PHE A 347 -6.06 3.86 7.91
C PHE A 347 -5.23 3.60 9.16
N GLU A 348 -4.51 4.61 9.69
CA GLU A 348 -3.82 4.48 10.99
C GLU A 348 -4.81 4.12 12.11
N MET A 349 -5.98 4.76 12.15
CA MET A 349 -7.04 4.46 13.11
C MET A 349 -7.71 3.11 12.87
N VAL A 350 -7.91 2.69 11.61
CA VAL A 350 -8.44 1.38 11.25
C VAL A 350 -7.48 0.27 11.68
N PHE A 351 -6.19 0.38 11.36
CA PHE A 351 -5.18 -0.64 11.74
C PHE A 351 -5.01 -0.72 13.25
N ALA A 352 -5.01 0.43 13.94
CA ALA A 352 -4.99 0.45 15.41
C ALA A 352 -6.25 -0.22 16.00
N SER A 353 -7.43 0.03 15.43
CA SER A 353 -8.67 -0.65 15.81
C SER A 353 -8.58 -2.16 15.59
N ALA A 354 -8.06 -2.59 14.43
CA ALA A 354 -7.90 -4.00 14.08
C ALA A 354 -6.91 -4.73 15.00
N ARG A 355 -5.78 -4.10 15.35
CA ARG A 355 -4.83 -4.64 16.35
C ARG A 355 -5.45 -4.72 17.74
N LYS A 356 -6.11 -3.66 18.20
CA LYS A 356 -6.73 -3.59 19.54
C LYS A 356 -7.85 -4.64 19.71
N SER A 357 -8.59 -4.93 18.64
CA SER A 357 -9.64 -5.95 18.63
C SER A 357 -9.13 -7.36 18.38
N GLY A 358 -7.87 -7.52 17.98
CA GLY A 358 -7.25 -8.81 17.68
C GLY A 358 -7.68 -9.40 16.32
N LEU A 359 -8.18 -8.57 15.41
CA LEU A 359 -8.42 -8.95 14.01
C LEU A 359 -7.10 -9.17 13.25
N ILE A 360 -6.05 -8.46 13.65
CA ILE A 360 -4.67 -8.66 13.21
C ILE A 360 -3.74 -8.71 14.43
N ASP A 361 -2.62 -9.42 14.31
CA ASP A 361 -1.65 -9.67 15.38
C ASP A 361 -0.20 -9.41 14.92
N SER A 362 0.79 -9.88 15.69
CA SER A 362 2.22 -9.70 15.39
C SER A 362 2.70 -10.40 14.13
N ARG A 363 1.92 -11.33 13.56
CA ARG A 363 2.23 -11.96 12.26
C ARG A 363 1.88 -11.05 11.10
N HIS A 364 1.08 -10.00 11.34
CA HIS A 364 0.52 -9.15 10.31
C HIS A 364 1.23 -7.79 10.20
N THR A 365 1.65 -7.44 8.99
CA THR A 365 2.14 -6.09 8.64
C THR A 365 1.07 -5.33 7.87
N THR A 366 0.91 -4.04 8.17
CA THR A 366 -0.10 -3.13 7.59
C THR A 366 0.52 -1.81 7.25
#